data_AF-A0A967JBC4-F1
#
_entry.id   AF-A0A967JBC4-F1
#
_cell.length_a   1.000
_cell.length_b   1.000
_cell.length_c   1.000
_cell.angle_alpha   90.00
_cell.angle_beta   90.00
_cell.angle_gamma   90.00
#
_symmetry.space_group_name_H-M   'P 1'
#
loop_
_entity.id
_entity.type
_entity.pdbx_description
1 polymer ?
#
loop_
_entity_poly.entity_id
_entity_poly.type
_entity_poly.pdbx_seq_one_letter_code
_entity_poly.pdbx_strand_id
1 'polypeptide(L)' 'RFPAWKGSIFAGGLAGEQVARLTMDGHVVLSEETLLQRLGRVRDIREGPDGFIYVALEDRRGGETPIVRLEPAN' A
#
# COMPACT_ATOMS: atom_id res chain seq x y z
N ARG A 1 -6.60 -11.46 -4.02
CA ARG A 1 -7.15 -10.82 -5.25
C ARG A 1 -6.09 -10.36 -6.26
N PHE A 2 -4.81 -10.38 -5.89
CA PHE A 2 -3.71 -9.93 -6.75
C PHE A 2 -2.67 -11.06 -6.96
N PRO A 3 -2.92 -12.05 -7.84
CA PRO A 3 -2.01 -13.19 -7.99
C PRO A 3 -0.57 -12.78 -8.34
N ALA A 4 -0.40 -11.73 -9.15
CA ALA A 4 0.90 -11.20 -9.55
C ALA A 4 1.69 -10.52 -8.40
N TRP A 5 1.05 -10.24 -7.26
CA TRP A 5 1.67 -9.55 -6.13
C TRP A 5 2.03 -10.49 -4.97
N LYS A 6 1.87 -11.81 -5.16
CA LYS A 6 2.22 -12.79 -4.12
C LYS A 6 3.70 -12.67 -3.74
N GLY A 7 3.98 -12.53 -2.44
CA GLY A 7 5.34 -12.37 -1.93
C GLY A 7 5.95 -10.97 -2.11
N SER A 8 5.21 -10.03 -2.69
CA SER A 8 5.59 -8.61 -2.69
C SER A 8 5.43 -8.01 -1.29
N ILE A 9 6.22 -6.97 -1.00
CA ILE A 9 6.07 -6.13 0.18
C ILE A 9 5.43 -4.81 -0.26
N PHE A 10 4.54 -4.26 0.58
CA PHE A 10 3.97 -2.93 0.39
C PHE A 10 4.53 -1.96 1.42
N ALA A 11 4.98 -0.80 0.96
CA ALA A 11 5.51 0.26 1.81
C ALA A 11 4.66 1.53 1.67
N GLY A 12 4.21 2.04 2.82
CA GLY A 12 3.45 3.30 2.92
C GLY A 12 4.37 4.48 3.23
N GLY A 13 4.16 5.59 2.52
CA GLY A 13 4.87 6.85 2.74
C GLY A 13 4.01 7.87 3.46
N LEU A 14 4.43 8.29 4.66
CA LEU A 14 3.78 9.39 5.37
C LEU A 14 4.07 10.76 4.74
N ALA A 15 5.36 11.09 4.56
CA ALA A 15 5.73 12.37 3.96
C ALA A 15 5.62 12.36 2.44
N GLY A 16 5.90 11.20 1.81
CA GLY A 16 5.81 11.02 0.36
C GLY A 16 4.39 10.76 -0.15
N GLU A 17 3.42 10.51 0.74
CA GLU A 17 2.01 10.28 0.40
C GLU A 17 1.82 9.23 -0.72
N GLN A 18 2.54 8.11 -0.58
CA GLN A 18 2.63 7.08 -1.62
C GLN A 18 2.44 5.67 -1.06
N VAL A 19 2.04 4.76 -1.95
CA VAL A 19 2.12 3.31 -1.75
C VAL A 19 3.10 2.76 -2.78
N ALA A 20 4.18 2.14 -2.32
CA ALA A 20 5.13 1.42 -3.16
C ALA A 20 4.94 -0.09 -3.00
N ARG A 21 5.12 -0.82 -4.11
CA ARG A 21 5.20 -2.28 -4.14
C ARG A 21 6.62 -2.69 -4.46
N LEU A 22 7.17 -3.54 -3.61
CA LEU A 22 8.51 -4.09 -3.73
C LEU A 22 8.40 -5.56 -4.14
N THR A 23 9.03 -5.92 -5.25
CA THR A 23 9.17 -7.33 -5.64
C THR A 23 10.42 -7.89 -4.97
N MET A 24 10.30 -9.05 -4.34
CA MET A 24 11.34 -9.64 -3.50
C MET A 24 11.96 -10.89 -4.13
N ASP A 25 13.27 -11.09 -3.95
CA ASP A 25 13.97 -12.37 -4.09
C ASP A 25 14.65 -12.70 -2.76
N GLY A 26 14.01 -13.56 -1.97
CA GLY A 26 14.38 -13.77 -0.57
C GLY A 26 14.36 -12.45 0.20
N HIS A 27 15.54 -11.94 0.57
CA HIS A 27 15.70 -10.69 1.31
C HIS A 27 16.17 -9.52 0.43
N VAL A 28 16.26 -9.73 -0.88
CA VAL A 28 16.71 -8.72 -1.85
C VAL A 28 15.50 -8.09 -2.52
N VAL A 29 15.49 -6.76 -2.64
CA VAL A 29 14.50 -6.03 -3.45
C VAL A 29 14.96 -6.07 -4.91
N LEU A 30 14.14 -6.64 -5.79
CA LEU A 30 14.41 -6.70 -7.23
C LEU A 30 13.92 -5.45 -7.97
N SER A 31 12.76 -4.92 -7.57
CA SER A 31 12.15 -3.74 -8.17
C SER A 31 11.23 -3.03 -7.20
N GLU A 32 11.13 -1.72 -7.38
CA GLU A 32 10.16 -0.84 -6.72
C GLU A 32 9.22 -0.24 -7.77
N GLU A 33 7.93 -0.35 -7.52
CA GLU A 33 6.88 0.28 -8.30
C GLU A 33 6.07 1.20 -7.40
N THR A 34 5.91 2.47 -7.77
CA THR A 34 4.94 3.34 -7.09
C THR A 34 3.55 3.04 -7.63
N LEU A 35 2.71 2.43 -6.80
CA LEU A 35 1.33 2.06 -7.17
C LEU A 35 0.37 3.25 -7.09
N LEU A 36 0.52 4.07 -6.03
CA LEU A 36 -0.36 5.20 -5.75
C LEU A 36 0.46 6.37 -5.23
N GLN A 37 0.06 7.57 -5.62
CA GLN A 37 0.58 8.82 -5.07
C GLN A 37 -0.59 9.76 -4.79
N ARG A 38 -0.37 10.72 -3.87
CA ARG A 38 -1.31 11.82 -3.58
C ARG A 38 -2.66 11.35 -3.05
N LEU A 39 -2.70 10.15 -2.45
CA LEU A 39 -3.85 9.64 -1.71
C LEU A 39 -3.93 10.28 -0.31
N GLY A 40 -2.81 10.81 0.19
CA GLY A 40 -2.62 11.30 1.55
C GLY A 40 -1.53 10.50 2.27
N ARG A 41 -1.29 10.83 3.54
CA ARG A 41 -0.22 10.23 4.34
C ARG A 41 -0.57 8.79 4.69
N VAL A 42 0.19 7.82 4.18
CA VAL A 42 -0.13 6.39 4.37
C VAL A 42 0.46 5.88 5.69
N ARG A 43 -0.41 5.44 6.59
CA ARG A 43 -0.07 5.02 7.95
C ARG A 43 0.12 3.52 8.10
N ASP A 44 -0.79 2.72 7.54
CA ASP A 44 -0.71 1.26 7.57
C ASP A 44 -1.25 0.68 6.27
N ILE A 45 -0.76 -0.52 5.93
CA ILE A 45 -1.18 -1.30 4.77
C ILE A 45 -1.35 -2.74 5.21
N ARG A 46 -2.52 -3.34 4.95
CA ARG A 46 -2.83 -4.73 5.32
C ARG A 46 -3.56 -5.46 4.21
N GLU A 47 -3.27 -6.75 4.07
CA GLU A 47 -4.13 -7.66 3.32
C GLU A 47 -5.29 -8.12 4.23
N GLY A 48 -6.52 -7.93 3.77
CA GLY A 48 -7.71 -8.43 4.44
C GLY A 48 -7.92 -9.93 4.21
N PRO A 49 -8.78 -10.59 4.99
CA PRO A 49 -9.10 -12.02 4.82
C PRO A 49 -9.78 -12.34 3.47
N ASP A 50 -10.31 -11.32 2.79
CA ASP A 50 -10.87 -11.40 1.43
C ASP A 50 -9.82 -11.25 0.32
N GLY A 51 -8.55 -11.08 0.71
CA GLY A 51 -7.39 -10.97 -0.17
C GLY A 51 -7.28 -9.65 -0.90
N PHE A 52 -7.97 -8.60 -0.45
CA PHE A 52 -7.76 -7.22 -0.91
C PHE A 52 -6.74 -6.49 -0.03
N ILE A 53 -6.11 -5.45 -0.59
CA ILE A 53 -5.18 -4.59 0.14
C ILE A 53 -5.95 -3.36 0.66
N TYR A 54 -5.81 -3.09 1.95
CA TYR A 54 -6.41 -1.97 2.65
C TYR A 54 -5.32 -0.99 3.08
N VAL A 55 -5.58 0.30 2.89
CA VAL A 55 -4.65 1.39 3.16
C VAL A 55 -5.30 2.36 4.15
N ALA A 56 -4.70 2.50 5.33
CA ALA A 56 -5.11 3.47 6.33
C ALA A 56 -4.36 4.79 6.12
N LEU A 57 -5.10 5.89 6.07
CA LEU A 57 -4.53 7.23 5.97
C LEU A 57 -4.41 7.89 7.34
N GLU A 58 -3.53 8.87 7.46
CA GLU A 58 -3.34 9.68 8.67
C GLU A 58 -3.41 11.17 8.37
N ASP A 59 -4.10 11.89 9.24
CA ASP A 59 -4.04 13.34 9.30
C ASP A 59 -3.06 13.78 10.41
N ARG A 60 -2.17 14.72 10.11
CA ARG A 60 -1.14 15.18 11.06
C ARG A 60 -1.71 15.80 12.32
N ARG A 61 -2.96 16.28 12.27
CA ARG A 61 -3.66 16.91 13.40
C ARG A 61 -4.58 15.93 14.12
N GLY A 62 -4.55 14.64 13.75
CA GLY A 62 -5.36 13.60 14.36
C GLY A 62 -6.83 13.65 13.95
N GLY A 63 -7.16 14.30 12.83
CA GLY A 63 -8.50 14.28 12.26
C GLY A 63 -8.91 12.89 11.76
N GLU A 64 -10.21 12.71 11.53
CA GLU A 64 -10.75 11.48 10.94
C GLU A 64 -10.23 11.29 9.51
N THR A 65 -9.84 10.06 9.20
CA THR A 65 -9.31 9.68 7.90
C THR A 65 -9.93 8.37 7.42
N PRO A 66 -10.03 8.15 6.10
CA PRO A 66 -10.59 6.92 5.58
C PRO A 66 -9.58 5.77 5.63
N ILE A 67 -10.12 4.56 5.65
CA ILE A 67 -9.43 3.36 5.19
C ILE A 67 -9.97 3.07 3.78
N VAL A 68 -9.07 2.99 2.80
CA VAL A 68 -9.45 2.67 1.41
C VAL A 68 -9.03 1.26 1.05
N ARG A 69 -9.78 0.63 0.13
CA ARG A 69 -9.48 -0.69 -0.42
C ARG A 69 -8.95 -0.52 -1.85
N LEU A 70 -7.89 -1.25 -2.19
CA LEU A 70 -7.39 -1.32 -3.55
C LEU A 70 -8.16 -2.39 -4.32
N GLU A 71 -8.62 -2.05 -5.51
CA GLU A 71 -9.26 -2.98 -6.43
C GLU A 71 -8.42 -3.08 -7.72
N PRO A 72 -8.32 -4.28 -8.33
CA PRO A 72 -7.71 -4.40 -9.65
C PRO A 72 -8.41 -3.50 -10.66
N ALA A 73 -7.66 -2.74 -11.45
CA ALA A 73 -8.20 -2.14 -12.66
C ALA A 73 -8.49 -3.28 -13.66
N ASN A 74 -9.73 -3.34 -14.16
CA ASN A 74 -10.13 -4.31 -15.17
C ASN A 74 -9.35 -4.12 -16.48
#